data_AF-A0A9X2Z9A1-F1
#
_entry.id   AF-A0A9X2Z9A1-F1
#
_cell.length_a   1.000
_cell.length_b   1.000
_cell.length_c   1.000
_cell.angle_alpha   90.00
_cell.angle_beta   90.00
_cell.angle_gamma   90.00
#
_symmetry.space_group_name_H-M   'P 1'
#
loop_
_entity.id
_entity.type
_entity.pdbx_description
1 polymer ?
#
loop_
_entity_poly.entity_id
_entity_poly.type
_entity_poly.pdbx_seq_one_letter_code
_entity_poly.pdbx_strand_id
1 'polypeptide(L)'
;MCGFLDGDCHDARHRIHQRAPVGRRASPRGRRRHRPVLDGDRLRRRRTHGRRVDRADPAPSPRCRCPRAPGRRRRRGPGCARGRRRHRPRGVAPADRRACGRLPAAARPRAAPRDRRRRDHRRQHRRGRQGRPLRALPHRDPRDRSTGRSPGLPRLPATARSAGPRVAAPRRAPRGAGVIGLALDVVGVDDRIPGIRSLTLARPDGGPLPSFVPGSHLVVECGPVLNAYSLTGDGASPVTYAISVLSCPGGSGGSQWIHGLSVGDVVGVHGPRSAFAPVLSATRHLLVAAGIGITPMVSHLRSARRWRRPVELLYVHRPGRGAHLDDVDALAESASVFTDRESFTAAVDDALGRQPLGTHLYLCGPAAFMAEVTARATAWGWPASRVHVEHFGTDAFDPGEPFDVHLRTTGETFTVGAGVSLLEALLARGVDVPNLCRRGVCGECRVEVTAGDVLHRDLFLGERERAAGDSMMCCVSRAAGARLELAP
;
A
#
# COMPACT_ATOMS: atom_id res chain seq x y z
N MET A 1 15.48 15.50 8.01
CA MET A 1 15.00 15.84 9.37
C MET A 1 14.15 17.10 9.27
N CYS A 2 13.37 17.40 10.32
CA CYS A 2 12.17 18.27 10.29
C CYS A 2 11.03 17.64 9.44
N GLY A 3 9.74 17.67 9.82
CA GLY A 3 9.04 18.50 10.82
C GLY A 3 8.30 19.60 10.06
N PHE A 4 6.99 19.53 9.74
CA PHE A 4 5.80 19.11 10.53
C PHE A 4 5.62 19.96 11.80
N LEU A 5 4.43 20.59 11.91
CA LEU A 5 4.16 21.84 12.65
C LEU A 5 4.79 23.06 11.95
N ASP A 6 4.12 24.21 11.77
CA ASP A 6 2.74 24.62 12.08
C ASP A 6 2.10 25.33 10.86
N GLY A 7 0.84 25.75 10.98
CA GLY A 7 0.19 26.60 9.98
C GLY A 7 -0.45 27.82 10.63
N ASP A 8 -0.20 29.00 10.06
CA ASP A 8 -1.14 30.12 10.11
C ASP A 8 -0.92 31.06 8.92
N CYS A 9 -1.99 31.69 8.44
CA CYS A 9 -1.93 32.62 7.30
C CYS A 9 -1.77 34.06 7.76
N HIS A 10 -0.77 34.79 7.24
CA HIS A 10 -0.79 36.25 7.19
C HIS A 10 -0.16 36.81 5.90
N ASP A 11 -0.65 37.98 5.45
CA ASP A 11 -0.32 38.60 4.17
C ASP A 11 1.05 39.30 4.20
N ALA A 12 1.82 39.16 3.12
CA ALA A 12 3.11 39.80 2.91
C ALA A 12 3.42 40.04 1.42
N ARG A 13 2.53 40.74 0.70
CA ARG A 13 2.81 41.20 -0.67
C ARG A 13 4.11 42.03 -0.73
N HIS A 14 5.10 41.60 -1.51
CA HIS A 14 6.22 42.47 -1.88
C HIS A 14 6.44 42.54 -3.39
N ARG A 15 6.73 43.75 -3.87
CA ARG A 15 6.77 44.11 -5.29
C ARG A 15 8.08 43.71 -5.96
N ILE A 16 7.98 43.28 -7.22
CA ILE A 16 9.10 43.15 -8.14
C ILE A 16 9.69 44.53 -8.43
N HIS A 17 11.02 44.66 -8.38
CA HIS A 17 11.75 45.68 -9.14
C HIS A 17 12.94 45.04 -9.86
N GLN A 18 12.96 45.20 -11.18
CA GLN A 18 14.05 44.76 -12.05
C GLN A 18 15.15 45.83 -12.11
N ARG A 19 16.42 45.42 -12.18
CA ARG A 19 17.48 46.11 -12.97
C ARG A 19 18.74 45.23 -13.09
N ALA A 20 19.46 45.43 -14.18
CA ALA A 20 20.67 44.73 -14.61
C ALA A 20 21.48 45.68 -15.53
N PRO A 21 22.61 45.29 -16.14
CA PRO A 21 23.81 44.69 -15.55
C PRO A 21 25.11 45.42 -15.98
N VAL A 22 26.24 45.27 -15.25
CA VAL A 22 27.57 45.71 -15.74
C VAL A 22 28.73 44.76 -15.36
N GLY A 23 29.23 44.03 -16.37
CA GLY A 23 30.62 44.13 -16.85
C GLY A 23 31.85 43.75 -15.99
N ARG A 24 32.54 42.68 -16.45
CA ARG A 24 34.01 42.51 -16.64
C ARG A 24 34.94 42.05 -15.49
N ARG A 25 35.48 40.83 -15.71
CA ARG A 25 36.90 40.38 -15.64
C ARG A 25 37.85 40.95 -14.56
N ALA A 26 38.42 40.08 -13.71
CA ALA A 26 39.86 39.70 -13.76
C ALA A 26 40.26 38.64 -12.71
N SER A 27 41.36 37.93 -13.01
CA SER A 27 42.26 37.17 -12.11
C SER A 27 43.70 37.67 -12.42
N PRO A 28 44.82 37.38 -11.69
CA PRO A 28 45.11 36.14 -10.95
C PRO A 28 46.06 36.25 -9.71
N ARG A 29 46.50 35.09 -9.17
CA ARG A 29 47.62 34.87 -8.19
C ARG A 29 47.34 35.36 -6.76
N GLY A 30 47.93 34.80 -5.69
CA GLY A 30 48.78 33.61 -5.53
C GLY A 30 49.69 33.69 -4.29
N ARG A 31 50.17 32.54 -3.77
CA ARG A 31 51.03 32.37 -2.55
C ARG A 31 50.31 32.64 -1.20
N ARG A 32 50.83 32.24 -0.02
CA ARG A 32 51.40 30.94 0.51
C ARG A 32 51.76 31.16 1.99
N ARG A 33 51.31 30.31 2.93
CA ARG A 33 51.70 30.27 4.38
C ARG A 33 51.25 31.53 5.17
N HIS A 34 50.86 31.48 6.45
CA HIS A 34 51.51 30.87 7.62
C HIS A 34 50.54 30.32 8.68
N ARG A 35 51.01 29.41 9.53
CA ARG A 35 50.54 29.24 10.92
C ARG A 35 51.36 30.17 11.83
N PRO A 36 50.80 30.56 12.99
CA PRO A 36 51.47 30.21 14.24
C PRO A 36 50.58 29.38 15.18
N VAL A 37 51.22 28.83 16.21
CA VAL A 37 50.65 28.26 17.45
C VAL A 37 51.19 29.14 18.59
N LEU A 38 50.48 29.28 19.72
CA LEU A 38 51.07 29.37 21.07
C LEU A 38 49.99 29.37 22.18
N ASP A 39 50.48 29.12 23.39
CA ASP A 39 49.88 29.12 24.75
C ASP A 39 49.01 30.33 25.15
N GLY A 40 48.35 30.38 26.32
CA GLY A 40 48.14 29.37 27.37
C GLY A 40 48.07 29.93 28.82
N ASP A 41 47.37 29.19 29.69
CA ASP A 41 47.36 29.25 31.18
C ASP A 41 46.68 30.43 31.97
N ARG A 42 45.81 30.05 32.95
CA ARG A 42 45.33 30.75 34.20
C ARG A 42 44.69 32.17 34.12
N LEU A 43 43.67 32.56 34.93
CA LEU A 43 43.61 32.53 36.41
C LEU A 43 42.17 32.60 37.06
N ARG A 44 41.99 31.80 38.13
CA ARG A 44 41.25 31.98 39.42
C ARG A 44 39.97 32.86 39.60
N ARG A 45 38.90 32.15 40.05
CA ARG A 45 38.05 32.34 41.28
C ARG A 45 37.16 33.59 41.52
N ARG A 46 35.84 33.33 41.69
CA ARG A 46 34.89 33.71 42.80
C ARG A 46 33.65 32.78 42.63
N ARG A 47 33.07 32.05 43.61
CA ARG A 47 32.26 32.43 44.80
C ARG A 47 31.09 33.38 44.43
N THR A 48 29.81 33.12 44.75
CA THR A 48 29.20 32.37 45.88
C THR A 48 27.78 31.79 45.63
N HIS A 49 27.44 30.76 46.43
CA HIS A 49 26.12 30.42 47.00
C HIS A 49 24.96 29.87 46.15
N GLY A 50 24.25 28.93 46.79
CA GLY A 50 22.84 28.59 46.56
C GLY A 50 22.20 28.07 47.86
N ARG A 51 20.88 28.25 48.00
CA ARG A 51 19.96 27.59 48.96
C ARG A 51 18.65 27.33 48.19
N ARG A 52 18.15 26.10 48.10
CA ARG A 52 17.25 25.44 49.08
C ARG A 52 16.06 26.30 49.50
N VAL A 53 14.87 25.85 49.11
CA VAL A 53 13.57 26.17 49.70
C VAL A 53 12.84 24.84 49.88
N ASP A 54 12.17 24.65 51.02
CA ASP A 54 11.35 23.47 51.35
C ASP A 54 10.00 23.96 51.89
N ARG A 55 8.91 23.35 51.38
CA ARG A 55 7.56 23.16 51.99
C ARG A 55 6.89 24.27 52.82
N ALA A 56 5.66 24.62 52.42
CA ALA A 56 4.51 24.70 53.34
C ALA A 56 3.18 24.50 52.57
N ASP A 57 2.18 23.87 53.20
CA ASP A 57 0.80 23.66 52.71
C ASP A 57 -0.10 23.36 53.93
N PRO A 58 -1.29 23.98 54.08
CA PRO A 58 -2.40 23.25 54.70
C PRO A 58 -3.84 23.65 54.26
N ALA A 59 -4.56 22.72 53.59
CA ALA A 59 -5.85 22.13 54.04
C ALA A 59 -7.15 23.02 54.15
N PRO A 60 -8.36 22.46 54.45
CA PRO A 60 -9.06 21.45 53.64
C PRO A 60 -10.62 21.58 53.48
N SER A 61 -11.15 21.21 52.30
CA SER A 61 -12.52 20.65 52.07
C SER A 61 -13.75 21.59 52.23
N PRO A 62 -14.98 21.24 51.73
CA PRO A 62 -15.76 20.07 52.19
C PRO A 62 -16.49 19.19 51.15
N ARG A 63 -16.75 17.97 51.62
CA ARG A 63 -17.54 16.81 51.14
C ARG A 63 -18.81 17.09 50.31
N CYS A 64 -19.12 16.14 49.42
CA CYS A 64 -20.51 15.78 49.05
C CYS A 64 -20.72 14.24 49.10
N ARG A 65 -21.98 13.76 49.16
CA ARG A 65 -22.33 12.37 49.60
C ARG A 65 -22.80 11.43 48.48
N CYS A 66 -22.53 10.13 48.65
CA CYS A 66 -23.30 9.04 48.02
C CYS A 66 -24.51 8.62 48.88
N PRO A 67 -25.55 8.02 48.28
CA PRO A 67 -26.34 6.95 48.89
C PRO A 67 -26.18 5.61 48.14
N ARG A 68 -26.40 4.49 48.83
CA ARG A 68 -26.42 3.12 48.25
C ARG A 68 -27.81 2.48 48.41
N ALA A 69 -28.26 1.80 47.35
CA ALA A 69 -29.07 0.56 47.28
C ALA A 69 -30.25 0.31 48.27
N PRO A 70 -31.36 -0.28 47.76
CA PRO A 70 -31.51 -1.74 47.86
C PRO A 70 -31.93 -2.40 46.53
N GLY A 71 -31.93 -3.72 46.31
CA GLY A 71 -31.48 -4.85 47.15
C GLY A 71 -32.51 -6.00 47.26
N ARG A 72 -32.34 -7.13 46.54
CA ARG A 72 -33.15 -8.37 46.69
C ARG A 72 -32.34 -9.68 46.58
N ARG A 73 -32.86 -10.78 47.17
CA ARG A 73 -32.24 -12.14 47.33
C ARG A 73 -33.36 -13.20 47.38
N ARG A 74 -33.19 -14.54 47.25
CA ARG A 74 -32.03 -15.44 47.06
C ARG A 74 -32.09 -16.07 45.63
N ARG A 75 -31.97 -17.36 45.23
CA ARG A 75 -31.83 -18.72 45.84
C ARG A 75 -30.90 -19.64 44.97
N ARG A 76 -30.30 -20.64 45.66
CA ARG A 76 -29.86 -22.04 45.33
C ARG A 76 -30.39 -22.67 44.01
N GLY A 77 -29.75 -23.63 43.30
CA GLY A 77 -28.62 -24.59 43.53
C GLY A 77 -29.03 -26.04 43.08
N PRO A 78 -28.25 -27.16 43.15
CA PRO A 78 -26.79 -27.41 43.28
C PRO A 78 -26.22 -28.52 42.30
N GLY A 79 -24.94 -28.95 42.45
CA GLY A 79 -24.34 -30.19 41.86
C GLY A 79 -22.95 -29.98 41.21
N CYS A 80 -21.82 -30.49 41.74
CA CYS A 80 -21.26 -31.87 41.68
C CYS A 80 -20.65 -32.27 40.31
N ALA A 81 -19.43 -32.85 40.18
CA ALA A 81 -18.47 -33.31 41.22
C ALA A 81 -16.98 -33.40 40.79
N ARG A 82 -16.08 -33.22 41.77
CA ARG A 82 -14.80 -33.91 42.07
C ARG A 82 -13.78 -34.25 40.94
N GLY A 83 -12.56 -33.70 41.07
CA GLY A 83 -11.30 -34.30 40.60
C GLY A 83 -10.10 -33.83 41.44
N ARG A 84 -9.35 -34.75 42.09
CA ARG A 84 -8.18 -34.44 42.95
C ARG A 84 -7.05 -35.48 42.78
N ARG A 85 -5.81 -35.02 42.58
CA ARG A 85 -4.50 -35.64 42.94
C ARG A 85 -3.44 -34.52 42.75
N ARG A 86 -2.89 -33.89 43.80
CA ARG A 86 -1.88 -34.31 44.82
C ARG A 86 -0.42 -34.24 44.31
N HIS A 87 0.42 -33.48 45.06
CA HIS A 87 1.85 -33.22 44.80
C HIS A 87 2.79 -34.41 45.05
N ARG A 88 4.02 -34.35 44.51
CA ARG A 88 5.25 -34.08 45.31
C ARG A 88 6.45 -33.59 44.44
N PRO A 89 7.46 -32.90 45.02
CA PRO A 89 8.61 -32.33 44.29
C PRO A 89 9.99 -32.90 44.73
N ARG A 90 11.06 -32.45 44.03
CA ARG A 90 12.54 -32.43 44.31
C ARG A 90 13.32 -32.86 43.03
N GLY A 91 14.48 -32.31 42.70
CA GLY A 91 15.20 -31.16 43.28
C GLY A 91 16.60 -30.95 42.65
N VAL A 92 17.15 -29.73 42.82
CA VAL A 92 18.56 -29.24 42.82
C VAL A 92 19.61 -29.88 41.88
N ALA A 93 20.41 -29.02 41.21
CA ALA A 93 21.61 -29.35 40.41
C ALA A 93 22.89 -29.47 41.32
N PRO A 94 24.18 -29.25 40.94
CA PRO A 94 24.77 -28.59 39.74
C PRO A 94 26.04 -29.26 39.12
N ALA A 95 26.65 -28.53 38.17
CA ALA A 95 28.06 -28.62 37.72
C ALA A 95 28.46 -29.85 36.84
N ASP A 96 29.50 -29.83 36.00
CA ASP A 96 30.45 -28.76 35.60
C ASP A 96 31.10 -29.07 34.22
N ARG A 97 31.98 -28.17 33.75
CA ARG A 97 33.11 -28.33 32.79
C ARG A 97 32.85 -28.23 31.28
N ARG A 98 33.39 -27.14 30.74
CA ARG A 98 33.84 -26.99 29.35
C ARG A 98 35.03 -27.92 29.06
N ALA A 99 35.13 -28.45 27.84
CA ALA A 99 36.41 -28.72 27.16
C ALA A 99 36.20 -28.81 25.64
N CYS A 100 37.08 -28.23 24.84
CA CYS A 100 37.06 -28.37 23.38
C CYS A 100 37.93 -29.56 22.93
N GLY A 101 37.42 -30.39 22.01
CA GLY A 101 38.14 -31.53 21.41
C GLY A 101 38.21 -31.42 19.89
N ARG A 102 39.39 -31.72 19.31
CA ARG A 102 39.72 -31.45 17.89
C ARG A 102 39.07 -32.42 16.89
N LEU A 103 39.00 -31.97 15.63
CA LEU A 103 38.83 -32.79 14.42
C LEU A 103 39.93 -33.88 14.31
N PRO A 104 39.63 -34.97 13.59
CA PRO A 104 40.41 -35.27 12.39
C PRO A 104 39.54 -35.33 11.11
N ALA A 105 40.16 -35.59 9.96
CA ALA A 105 39.56 -35.38 8.64
C ALA A 105 39.42 -36.65 7.78
N ALA A 106 38.59 -36.52 6.73
CA ALA A 106 38.58 -37.26 5.47
C ALA A 106 38.30 -38.78 5.46
N ALA A 107 37.14 -39.13 4.90
CA ALA A 107 36.95 -40.36 4.11
C ALA A 107 35.90 -40.14 2.99
N ARG A 108 36.19 -40.61 1.77
CA ARG A 108 35.20 -40.78 0.68
C ARG A 108 34.86 -42.26 0.54
N PRO A 109 33.58 -42.60 0.28
CA PRO A 109 33.29 -43.48 -0.85
C PRO A 109 32.13 -42.93 -1.71
N ARG A 110 32.32 -42.78 -3.02
CA ARG A 110 31.90 -43.70 -4.12
C ARG A 110 30.41 -43.60 -4.47
N ALA A 111 30.05 -44.00 -5.69
CA ALA A 111 28.78 -43.66 -6.34
C ALA A 111 28.16 -44.85 -7.11
N ALA A 112 26.94 -44.64 -7.63
CA ALA A 112 26.16 -45.57 -8.45
C ALA A 112 25.51 -46.73 -7.63
N PRO A 113 24.49 -47.46 -8.14
CA PRO A 113 24.08 -47.62 -9.54
C PRO A 113 22.91 -46.73 -10.01
N ARG A 114 22.76 -46.65 -11.34
CA ARG A 114 21.50 -46.31 -12.02
C ARG A 114 20.71 -47.62 -12.21
N ASP A 115 19.38 -47.56 -12.22
CA ASP A 115 18.56 -48.58 -12.91
C ASP A 115 17.59 -47.91 -13.90
N ARG A 116 17.23 -48.64 -14.96
CA ARG A 116 16.36 -48.24 -16.06
C ARG A 116 15.19 -49.22 -16.16
N ARG A 117 14.01 -48.85 -15.63
CA ARG A 117 12.75 -49.47 -16.07
C ARG A 117 11.72 -48.44 -16.54
N ARG A 118 10.91 -48.87 -17.50
CA ARG A 118 10.02 -48.05 -18.33
C ARG A 118 8.56 -48.40 -18.02
N ARG A 119 7.68 -47.44 -18.37
CA ARG A 119 6.30 -47.61 -18.88
C ARG A 119 5.12 -47.80 -17.91
N ASP A 120 4.01 -47.26 -18.41
CA ASP A 120 2.61 -47.70 -18.30
C ASP A 120 1.86 -47.64 -16.96
N HIS A 121 1.43 -46.42 -16.61
CA HIS A 121 0.15 -46.19 -15.93
C HIS A 121 -0.79 -45.29 -16.77
N ARG A 122 -1.51 -45.93 -17.70
CA ARG A 122 -2.76 -45.41 -18.30
C ARG A 122 -3.84 -46.49 -18.16
N ARG A 123 -5.09 -46.07 -17.94
CA ARG A 123 -6.32 -46.87 -17.75
C ARG A 123 -6.39 -47.64 -16.42
N GLN A 124 -7.29 -47.18 -15.53
CA GLN A 124 -8.36 -48.01 -14.96
C GLN A 124 -9.37 -47.15 -14.19
N HIS A 125 -10.54 -46.89 -14.79
CA HIS A 125 -11.82 -46.60 -14.12
C HIS A 125 -12.92 -46.54 -15.20
N ARG A 126 -13.59 -47.67 -15.48
CA ARG A 126 -14.70 -47.73 -16.46
C ARG A 126 -15.65 -48.92 -16.26
N ARG A 127 -16.30 -49.00 -15.08
CA ARG A 127 -17.59 -49.69 -14.82
C ARG A 127 -18.22 -49.01 -13.59
N GLY A 128 -19.49 -48.61 -13.55
CA GLY A 128 -20.51 -48.48 -14.60
C GLY A 128 -21.87 -48.16 -13.97
N ARG A 129 -22.73 -47.39 -14.65
CA ARG A 129 -24.17 -47.29 -14.33
C ARG A 129 -24.96 -47.10 -15.62
N GLN A 130 -26.14 -47.73 -15.69
CA GLN A 130 -26.96 -47.83 -16.90
C GLN A 130 -27.88 -46.61 -17.05
N GLY A 131 -28.26 -46.31 -18.29
CA GLY A 131 -29.08 -45.13 -18.61
C GLY A 131 -30.59 -45.39 -18.55
N ARG A 132 -31.35 -44.29 -18.61
CA ARG A 132 -32.75 -44.24 -19.07
C ARG A 132 -32.85 -43.19 -20.19
N PRO A 133 -33.71 -43.38 -21.21
CA PRO A 133 -33.70 -42.56 -22.42
C PRO A 133 -34.35 -41.19 -22.22
N LEU A 134 -33.79 -40.17 -22.88
CA LEU A 134 -34.46 -38.88 -23.10
C LEU A 134 -35.37 -38.98 -24.32
N ARG A 135 -36.57 -38.39 -24.25
CA ARG A 135 -37.46 -38.21 -25.42
C ARG A 135 -36.96 -37.08 -26.31
N ALA A 136 -37.23 -37.18 -27.61
CA ALA A 136 -36.76 -36.23 -28.62
C ALA A 136 -37.86 -35.26 -29.09
N LEU A 137 -37.51 -33.96 -29.10
CA LEU A 137 -37.96 -32.89 -30.03
C LEU A 137 -39.49 -32.59 -30.09
N PRO A 138 -39.91 -31.42 -30.61
CA PRO A 138 -39.75 -31.05 -32.02
C PRO A 138 -38.95 -29.75 -32.28
N HIS A 139 -38.41 -29.64 -33.49
CA HIS A 139 -37.96 -28.37 -34.08
C HIS A 139 -39.12 -27.39 -34.28
N ARG A 140 -38.81 -26.09 -34.36
CA ARG A 140 -39.52 -25.14 -35.23
C ARG A 140 -38.51 -24.35 -36.05
N ASP A 141 -38.77 -24.22 -37.34
CA ASP A 141 -37.96 -23.49 -38.32
C ASP A 141 -38.54 -22.07 -38.53
N PRO A 142 -37.77 -21.05 -38.92
CA PRO A 142 -38.24 -19.66 -38.90
C PRO A 142 -38.85 -19.21 -40.24
N ARG A 143 -40.11 -18.78 -40.20
CA ARG A 143 -40.71 -17.84 -41.17
C ARG A 143 -42.09 -17.38 -40.72
N ASP A 144 -42.23 -16.10 -40.39
CA ASP A 144 -43.36 -15.29 -40.86
C ASP A 144 -43.01 -13.79 -40.89
N ARG A 145 -43.73 -13.01 -41.70
CA ARG A 145 -43.64 -11.56 -41.86
C ARG A 145 -45.06 -10.97 -42.03
N SER A 146 -45.61 -10.34 -41.00
CA SER A 146 -46.83 -9.52 -41.17
C SER A 146 -46.78 -8.21 -40.39
N THR A 147 -46.59 -7.14 -41.15
CA THR A 147 -47.13 -5.78 -40.96
C THR A 147 -48.13 -5.57 -39.81
N GLY A 148 -47.80 -4.65 -38.89
CA GLY A 148 -48.75 -4.02 -37.96
C GLY A 148 -48.48 -2.53 -37.86
N ARG A 149 -49.37 -1.70 -38.42
CA ARG A 149 -49.23 -0.22 -38.48
C ARG A 149 -50.48 0.42 -37.87
N SER A 150 -50.31 1.17 -36.78
CA SER A 150 -51.37 1.94 -36.12
C SER A 150 -50.84 3.29 -35.60
N PRO A 151 -51.71 4.29 -35.35
CA PRO A 151 -51.39 5.69 -35.63
C PRO A 151 -50.77 6.47 -34.46
N GLY A 152 -50.20 7.63 -34.78
CA GLY A 152 -49.54 8.52 -33.84
C GLY A 152 -50.48 9.52 -33.14
N LEU A 153 -49.95 10.14 -32.08
CA LEU A 153 -50.56 11.25 -31.34
C LEU A 153 -49.89 12.59 -31.70
N PRO A 154 -50.61 13.73 -31.59
CA PRO A 154 -50.14 15.02 -32.09
C PRO A 154 -49.01 15.64 -31.25
N ARG A 155 -48.15 16.41 -31.92
CA ARG A 155 -47.12 17.24 -31.27
C ARG A 155 -47.73 18.57 -30.79
N LEU A 156 -47.38 18.99 -29.57
CA LEU A 156 -47.55 20.37 -29.10
C LEU A 156 -46.22 21.17 -29.26
N PRO A 157 -46.28 22.50 -29.43
CA PRO A 157 -45.10 23.32 -29.71
C PRO A 157 -44.19 23.50 -28.49
N ALA A 158 -42.90 23.71 -28.74
CA ALA A 158 -41.89 23.86 -27.70
C ALA A 158 -41.78 25.29 -27.16
N THR A 159 -41.80 25.46 -25.84
CA THR A 159 -41.38 26.69 -25.18
C THR A 159 -39.87 26.69 -24.97
N ALA A 160 -39.20 27.79 -25.32
CA ALA A 160 -37.75 27.90 -25.20
C ALA A 160 -37.31 27.94 -23.73
N ARG A 161 -36.30 27.13 -23.37
CA ARG A 161 -35.48 27.31 -22.16
C ARG A 161 -34.04 27.59 -22.56
N SER A 162 -33.42 28.54 -21.88
CA SER A 162 -32.06 29.01 -22.15
C SER A 162 -31.02 27.90 -21.91
N ALA A 163 -30.01 27.85 -22.78
CA ALA A 163 -28.92 26.89 -22.66
C ALA A 163 -27.86 27.39 -21.67
N GLY A 164 -27.66 26.67 -20.57
CA GLY A 164 -26.43 26.78 -19.77
C GLY A 164 -25.24 26.14 -20.50
N PRO A 165 -23.98 26.43 -20.09
CA PRO A 165 -22.80 25.89 -20.74
C PRO A 165 -22.76 24.37 -20.68
N ARG A 166 -22.80 23.69 -21.84
CA ARG A 166 -22.60 22.25 -21.91
C ARG A 166 -21.11 21.94 -21.80
N VAL A 167 -20.71 21.27 -20.72
CA VAL A 167 -19.42 20.58 -20.66
C VAL A 167 -19.37 19.55 -21.80
N ALA A 168 -18.30 19.55 -22.58
CA ALA A 168 -18.16 18.66 -23.73
C ALA A 168 -17.94 17.22 -23.26
N ALA A 169 -18.72 16.28 -23.79
CA ALA A 169 -18.52 14.85 -23.51
C ALA A 169 -17.14 14.38 -24.02
N PRO A 170 -16.40 13.55 -23.26
CA PRO A 170 -15.05 13.12 -23.64
C PRO A 170 -15.07 12.30 -24.94
N ARG A 171 -14.14 12.60 -25.84
CA ARG A 171 -13.99 11.88 -27.11
C ARG A 171 -13.43 10.48 -26.82
N ARG A 172 -14.13 9.46 -27.31
CA ARG A 172 -13.82 8.04 -27.06
C ARG A 172 -12.42 7.68 -27.58
N ALA A 173 -11.53 7.22 -26.70
CA ALA A 173 -10.17 6.84 -27.03
C ALA A 173 -10.09 5.63 -28.00
N PRO A 174 -9.04 5.52 -28.83
CA PRO A 174 -8.82 4.38 -29.71
C PRO A 174 -8.50 3.11 -28.90
N ARG A 175 -8.96 1.96 -29.38
CA ARG A 175 -8.78 0.67 -28.71
C ARG A 175 -7.42 0.03 -29.05
N GLY A 176 -6.41 0.32 -28.26
CA GLY A 176 -5.21 -0.54 -28.17
C GLY A 176 -5.56 -1.92 -27.59
N ALA A 177 -4.98 -2.99 -28.14
CA ALA A 177 -5.19 -4.33 -27.63
C ALA A 177 -4.16 -4.66 -26.52
N GLY A 178 -4.62 -4.90 -25.29
CA GLY A 178 -3.75 -5.36 -24.19
C GLY A 178 -4.33 -5.19 -22.78
N VAL A 179 -5.04 -4.09 -22.52
CA VAL A 179 -5.59 -3.76 -21.19
C VAL A 179 -7.11 -3.56 -21.27
N ILE A 180 -7.85 -4.21 -20.37
CA ILE A 180 -9.29 -3.96 -20.22
C ILE A 180 -9.47 -2.63 -19.48
N GLY A 181 -9.69 -1.56 -20.24
CA GLY A 181 -10.28 -0.32 -19.73
C GLY A 181 -11.79 -0.48 -19.55
N LEU A 182 -12.29 -0.14 -18.36
CA LEU A 182 -13.72 -0.05 -18.07
C LEU A 182 -14.09 1.42 -17.83
N ALA A 183 -15.21 1.87 -18.40
CA ALA A 183 -15.88 3.08 -17.97
C ALA A 183 -16.91 2.70 -16.89
N LEU A 184 -16.80 3.28 -15.70
CA LEU A 184 -17.65 3.00 -14.55
C LEU A 184 -18.32 4.28 -14.06
N ASP A 185 -19.58 4.16 -13.62
CA ASP A 185 -20.32 5.28 -13.04
C ASP A 185 -20.03 5.36 -11.53
N VAL A 186 -19.83 6.57 -11.02
CA VAL A 186 -19.81 6.86 -9.59
C VAL A 186 -21.25 6.75 -9.07
N VAL A 187 -21.58 5.64 -8.42
CA VAL A 187 -22.93 5.38 -7.87
C VAL A 187 -23.05 5.72 -6.38
N GLY A 188 -21.95 6.11 -5.73
CA GLY A 188 -21.96 6.56 -4.34
C GLY A 188 -20.68 7.32 -3.96
N VAL A 189 -20.85 8.34 -3.12
CA VAL A 189 -19.78 9.16 -2.54
C VAL A 189 -20.00 9.23 -1.02
N ASP A 190 -18.95 9.02 -0.23
CA ASP A 190 -18.98 9.14 1.22
C ASP A 190 -17.75 9.92 1.72
N ASP A 191 -17.99 11.13 2.23
CA ASP A 191 -17.01 12.06 2.77
C ASP A 191 -17.07 12.17 4.33
N ARG A 192 -17.71 11.22 5.03
CA ARG A 192 -17.88 11.24 6.50
C ARG A 192 -16.55 11.36 7.27
N ILE A 193 -15.43 10.92 6.69
CA ILE A 193 -14.11 10.97 7.31
C ILE A 193 -13.33 12.17 6.73
N PRO A 194 -12.97 13.20 7.53
CA PRO A 194 -12.36 14.42 7.01
C PRO A 194 -11.19 14.18 6.05
N GLY A 195 -11.26 14.77 4.86
CA GLY A 195 -10.23 14.65 3.82
C GLY A 195 -9.99 13.24 3.29
N ILE A 196 -10.91 12.29 3.48
CA ILE A 196 -10.91 10.96 2.85
C ILE A 196 -12.27 10.77 2.18
N ARG A 197 -12.28 10.70 0.85
CA ARG A 197 -13.47 10.41 0.04
C ARG A 197 -13.50 8.93 -0.28
N SER A 198 -14.62 8.28 -0.01
CA SER A 198 -14.89 6.92 -0.48
C SER A 198 -15.81 6.96 -1.69
N LEU A 199 -15.47 6.24 -2.76
CA LEU A 199 -16.28 6.10 -3.96
C LEU A 199 -16.78 4.67 -4.12
N THR A 200 -18.05 4.53 -4.50
CA THR A 200 -18.60 3.29 -5.05
C THR A 200 -18.77 3.43 -6.55
N LEU A 201 -18.16 2.51 -7.31
CA LEU A 201 -18.14 2.51 -8.77
C LEU A 201 -18.91 1.29 -9.30
N ALA A 202 -19.78 1.47 -10.29
CA ALA A 202 -20.55 0.39 -10.91
C ALA A 202 -20.43 0.41 -12.43
N ARG A 203 -20.85 -0.65 -13.12
CA ARG A 203 -21.08 -0.57 -14.57
C ARG A 203 -22.35 0.24 -14.86
N PRO A 204 -22.41 1.03 -15.95
CA PRO A 204 -23.63 1.73 -16.36
C PRO A 204 -24.82 0.81 -16.68
N ASP A 205 -24.56 -0.47 -16.98
CA ASP A 205 -25.57 -1.50 -17.22
C ASP A 205 -25.94 -2.31 -15.97
N GLY A 206 -25.40 -1.96 -14.78
CA GLY A 206 -25.58 -2.70 -13.53
C GLY A 206 -24.99 -4.11 -13.53
N GLY A 207 -24.23 -4.49 -14.56
CA GLY A 207 -23.70 -5.84 -14.74
C GLY A 207 -22.55 -6.20 -13.78
N PRO A 208 -22.12 -7.47 -13.78
CA PRO A 208 -20.99 -7.91 -12.97
C PRO A 208 -19.66 -7.30 -13.45
N LEU A 209 -18.81 -7.00 -12.47
CA LEU A 209 -17.43 -6.55 -12.65
C LEU A 209 -16.46 -7.74 -12.59
N PRO A 210 -15.24 -7.61 -13.17
CA PRO A 210 -14.17 -8.58 -12.96
C PRO A 210 -13.93 -8.89 -11.48
N SER A 211 -13.79 -10.18 -11.15
CA SER A 211 -13.40 -10.60 -9.81
C SER A 211 -11.91 -10.37 -9.55
N PHE A 212 -11.53 -10.17 -8.29
CA PHE A 212 -10.18 -9.83 -7.87
C PHE A 212 -9.73 -10.59 -6.61
N VAL A 213 -8.44 -10.57 -6.33
CA VAL A 213 -7.86 -11.13 -5.10
C VAL A 213 -7.72 -10.02 -4.04
N PRO A 214 -7.79 -10.34 -2.73
CA PRO A 214 -7.67 -9.31 -1.70
C PRO A 214 -6.34 -8.55 -1.79
N GLY A 215 -6.34 -7.26 -1.47
CA GLY A 215 -5.19 -6.39 -1.73
C GLY A 215 -4.99 -6.06 -3.22
N SER A 216 -6.06 -6.08 -4.03
CA SER A 216 -6.01 -5.56 -5.41
C SER A 216 -6.26 -4.06 -5.44
N HIS A 217 -5.78 -3.40 -6.50
CA HIS A 217 -6.07 -2.00 -6.82
C HIS A 217 -6.65 -1.86 -8.22
N LEU A 218 -7.38 -0.76 -8.43
CA LEU A 218 -7.63 -0.20 -9.75
C LEU A 218 -6.53 0.83 -10.07
N VAL A 219 -6.28 1.06 -11.35
CA VAL A 219 -5.69 2.32 -11.82
C VAL A 219 -6.82 3.16 -12.40
N VAL A 220 -6.96 4.41 -11.96
CA VAL A 220 -8.03 5.32 -12.37
C VAL A 220 -7.46 6.44 -13.23
N GLU A 221 -8.18 6.77 -14.30
CA GLU A 221 -7.90 7.88 -15.23
C GLU A 221 -8.30 9.22 -14.59
N CYS A 222 -7.44 9.75 -13.72
CA CYS A 222 -7.67 11.04 -13.04
C CYS A 222 -7.34 12.23 -13.95
N GLY A 223 -8.08 12.38 -15.05
CA GLY A 223 -7.79 13.35 -16.10
C GLY A 223 -6.45 13.05 -16.78
N PRO A 224 -5.45 13.94 -16.76
CA PRO A 224 -4.15 13.69 -17.37
C PRO A 224 -3.22 12.73 -16.57
N VAL A 225 -3.64 12.25 -15.40
CA VAL A 225 -2.80 11.43 -14.50
C VAL A 225 -3.46 10.08 -14.20
N LEU A 226 -2.68 9.01 -14.32
CA LEU A 226 -3.08 7.67 -13.87
C LEU A 226 -2.65 7.46 -12.40
N ASN A 227 -3.60 7.17 -11.51
CA ASN A 227 -3.34 6.88 -10.10
C ASN A 227 -3.90 5.52 -9.67
N ALA A 228 -3.16 4.80 -8.82
CA ALA A 228 -3.58 3.51 -8.28
C ALA A 228 -4.30 3.65 -6.92
N TYR A 229 -5.46 3.00 -6.77
CA TYR A 229 -6.26 3.01 -5.53
C TYR A 229 -6.69 1.59 -5.14
N SER A 230 -6.34 1.17 -3.92
CA SER A 230 -6.64 -0.17 -3.41
C SER A 230 -8.13 -0.37 -3.15
N LEU A 231 -8.65 -1.50 -3.64
CA LEU A 231 -10.04 -1.92 -3.51
C LEU A 231 -10.32 -2.40 -2.09
N THR A 232 -11.47 -2.04 -1.55
CA THR A 232 -11.88 -2.40 -0.16
C THR A 232 -12.88 -3.57 -0.11
N GLY A 233 -13.31 -4.10 -1.27
CA GLY A 233 -14.21 -5.25 -1.39
C GLY A 233 -13.52 -6.61 -1.19
N ASP A 234 -14.31 -7.69 -1.12
CA ASP A 234 -13.77 -9.07 -0.95
C ASP A 234 -13.29 -9.73 -2.26
N GLY A 235 -13.69 -9.17 -3.39
CA GLY A 235 -13.25 -9.51 -4.73
C GLY A 235 -14.04 -10.58 -5.48
N ALA A 236 -15.02 -11.26 -4.87
CA ALA A 236 -15.63 -12.45 -5.46
C ALA A 236 -17.05 -12.21 -6.01
N SER A 237 -17.14 -12.09 -7.35
CA SER A 237 -18.33 -11.69 -8.12
C SER A 237 -18.90 -10.30 -7.76
N PRO A 238 -18.07 -9.23 -7.78
CA PRO A 238 -18.53 -7.87 -7.49
C PRO A 238 -19.52 -7.35 -8.55
N VAL A 239 -20.53 -6.61 -8.10
CA VAL A 239 -21.35 -5.70 -8.96
C VAL A 239 -20.94 -4.23 -8.79
N THR A 240 -20.22 -3.92 -7.71
CA THR A 240 -19.57 -2.63 -7.47
C THR A 240 -18.12 -2.81 -7.04
N TYR A 241 -17.30 -1.82 -7.37
CA TYR A 241 -16.00 -1.60 -6.75
C TYR A 241 -16.11 -0.48 -5.71
N ALA A 242 -15.28 -0.55 -4.67
CA ALA A 242 -15.18 0.49 -3.66
C ALA A 242 -13.72 0.84 -3.41
N ILE A 243 -13.40 2.13 -3.43
CA ILE A 243 -12.06 2.70 -3.16
C ILE A 243 -12.20 3.88 -2.20
N SER A 244 -11.16 4.14 -1.41
CA SER A 244 -11.15 5.27 -0.47
C SER A 244 -9.84 6.05 -0.62
N VAL A 245 -9.96 7.36 -0.82
CA VAL A 245 -8.88 8.22 -1.33
C VAL A 245 -8.63 9.38 -0.37
N LEU A 246 -7.42 9.41 0.19
CA LEU A 246 -6.91 10.54 0.97
C LEU A 246 -6.66 11.75 0.06
N SER A 247 -7.14 12.93 0.47
CA SER A 247 -6.81 14.19 -0.19
C SER A 247 -5.35 14.55 0.07
N CYS A 248 -4.57 14.70 -1.00
CA CYS A 248 -3.16 15.10 -0.99
C CYS A 248 -2.96 16.32 -1.91
N PRO A 249 -3.18 17.56 -1.42
CA PRO A 249 -3.18 18.76 -2.27
C PRO A 249 -1.84 19.05 -2.97
N GLY A 250 -0.72 18.70 -2.36
CA GLY A 250 0.63 18.84 -2.93
C GLY A 250 1.12 17.65 -3.76
N GLY A 251 0.26 16.68 -4.07
CA GLY A 251 0.60 15.52 -4.91
C GLY A 251 0.36 15.79 -6.40
N SER A 252 0.38 14.71 -7.21
CA SER A 252 0.18 14.70 -8.67
C SER A 252 -1.21 15.12 -9.18
N GLY A 253 -1.99 15.89 -8.42
CA GLY A 253 -3.34 16.37 -8.76
C GLY A 253 -4.43 15.29 -8.72
N GLY A 254 -4.12 14.02 -9.02
CA GLY A 254 -5.13 12.97 -9.16
C GLY A 254 -5.95 12.66 -7.89
N SER A 255 -5.42 12.98 -6.69
CA SER A 255 -6.22 12.92 -5.45
C SER A 255 -7.29 14.02 -5.39
N GLN A 256 -6.97 15.24 -5.84
CA GLN A 256 -7.91 16.36 -5.89
C GLN A 256 -8.97 16.13 -6.96
N TRP A 257 -8.60 15.50 -8.09
CA TRP A 257 -9.54 15.10 -9.12
C TRP A 257 -10.62 14.14 -8.60
N ILE A 258 -10.23 13.10 -7.84
CA ILE A 258 -11.19 12.21 -7.15
C ILE A 258 -12.07 12.98 -6.15
N HIS A 259 -11.50 13.95 -5.43
CA HIS A 259 -12.24 14.85 -4.51
C HIS A 259 -13.09 15.90 -5.24
N GLY A 260 -13.08 15.95 -6.58
CA GLY A 260 -14.02 16.70 -7.41
C GLY A 260 -15.24 15.90 -7.87
N LEU A 261 -15.18 14.57 -7.89
CA LEU A 261 -16.22 13.71 -8.48
C LEU A 261 -17.54 13.69 -7.69
N SER A 262 -18.64 13.61 -8.41
CA SER A 262 -20.01 13.53 -7.91
C SER A 262 -20.69 12.21 -8.32
N VAL A 263 -21.82 11.87 -7.68
CA VAL A 263 -22.65 10.74 -8.13
C VAL A 263 -23.19 11.01 -9.53
N GLY A 264 -23.02 10.06 -10.45
CA GLY A 264 -23.35 10.18 -11.86
C GLY A 264 -22.17 10.54 -12.78
N ASP A 265 -21.00 10.89 -12.24
CA ASP A 265 -19.78 11.04 -13.05
C ASP A 265 -19.25 9.69 -13.54
N VAL A 266 -18.61 9.70 -14.71
CA VAL A 266 -18.02 8.49 -15.33
C VAL A 266 -16.50 8.52 -15.18
N VAL A 267 -15.92 7.44 -14.65
CA VAL A 267 -14.48 7.27 -14.49
C VAL A 267 -13.94 6.16 -15.38
N GLY A 268 -12.82 6.40 -16.06
CA GLY A 268 -12.05 5.36 -16.74
C GLY A 268 -11.17 4.62 -15.72
N VAL A 269 -11.18 3.28 -15.75
CA VAL A 269 -10.36 2.45 -14.86
C VAL A 269 -9.72 1.27 -15.59
N HIS A 270 -8.56 0.84 -15.09
CA HIS A 270 -7.85 -0.35 -15.54
C HIS A 270 -7.60 -1.33 -14.39
N GLY A 271 -7.45 -2.62 -14.73
CA GLY A 271 -7.29 -3.71 -13.77
C GLY A 271 -8.61 -4.45 -13.55
N PRO A 272 -8.86 -5.01 -12.36
CA PRO A 272 -8.07 -4.96 -11.13
C PRO A 272 -6.75 -5.76 -11.24
N ARG A 273 -5.73 -5.37 -10.45
CA ARG A 273 -4.45 -6.09 -10.32
C ARG A 273 -3.96 -6.08 -8.87
N SER A 274 -3.11 -7.04 -8.47
CA SER A 274 -2.50 -7.08 -7.13
C SER A 274 -1.05 -7.55 -7.17
N ALA A 275 -0.22 -6.95 -6.32
CA ALA A 275 1.08 -7.48 -5.88
C ALA A 275 1.10 -7.75 -4.34
N PHE A 276 -0.09 -7.72 -3.71
CA PHE A 276 -0.29 -7.77 -2.26
C PHE A 276 -1.28 -8.88 -1.87
N ALA A 277 -1.43 -9.90 -2.72
CA ALA A 277 -2.40 -10.97 -2.56
C ALA A 277 -2.11 -11.82 -1.30
N PRO A 278 -3.14 -12.38 -0.63
CA PRO A 278 -2.96 -13.26 0.52
C PRO A 278 -2.29 -14.58 0.11
N VAL A 279 -1.18 -14.93 0.74
CA VAL A 279 -0.48 -16.20 0.47
C VAL A 279 -1.39 -17.37 0.82
N LEU A 280 -1.64 -18.24 -0.17
CA LEU A 280 -2.62 -19.31 -0.04
C LEU A 280 -2.22 -20.35 1.03
N SER A 281 -0.93 -20.57 1.25
CA SER A 281 -0.38 -21.46 2.28
C SER A 281 -0.19 -20.83 3.67
N ALA A 282 -0.55 -19.56 3.86
CA ALA A 282 -0.45 -18.91 5.18
C ALA A 282 -1.52 -19.47 6.13
N THR A 283 -1.11 -19.85 7.36
CA THR A 283 -2.01 -20.38 8.39
C THR A 283 -2.75 -19.28 9.15
N ARG A 284 -2.15 -18.09 9.22
CA ARG A 284 -2.70 -16.87 9.85
C ARG A 284 -2.17 -15.64 9.12
N HIS A 285 -2.88 -14.51 9.22
CA HIS A 285 -2.45 -13.22 8.67
C HIS A 285 -2.37 -12.20 9.80
N LEU A 286 -1.24 -11.51 9.92
CA LEU A 286 -1.10 -10.31 10.76
C LEU A 286 -1.13 -9.10 9.82
N LEU A 287 -2.16 -8.27 9.93
CA LEU A 287 -2.35 -7.05 9.15
C LEU A 287 -1.89 -5.86 9.99
N VAL A 288 -1.07 -4.98 9.41
CA VAL A 288 -0.54 -3.80 10.11
C VAL A 288 -0.66 -2.57 9.21
N ALA A 289 -1.51 -1.62 9.62
CA ALA A 289 -1.92 -0.48 8.81
C ALA A 289 -1.64 0.87 9.47
N ALA A 290 -1.32 1.88 8.65
CA ALA A 290 -1.32 3.28 9.07
C ALA A 290 -2.13 4.19 8.12
N GLY A 291 -3.00 5.03 8.69
CA GLY A 291 -3.79 6.02 7.95
C GLY A 291 -4.68 5.39 6.88
N ILE A 292 -4.49 5.80 5.62
CA ILE A 292 -5.24 5.26 4.47
C ILE A 292 -4.77 3.85 4.03
N GLY A 293 -3.62 3.37 4.55
CA GLY A 293 -3.14 2.00 4.36
C GLY A 293 -4.04 0.90 4.94
N ILE A 294 -5.11 1.29 5.64
CA ILE A 294 -6.21 0.39 6.03
C ILE A 294 -6.97 -0.17 4.82
N THR A 295 -6.98 0.53 3.67
CA THR A 295 -7.79 0.16 2.49
C THR A 295 -7.57 -1.26 1.95
N PRO A 296 -6.33 -1.73 1.65
CA PRO A 296 -6.11 -3.14 1.30
C PRO A 296 -6.41 -4.09 2.46
N MET A 297 -6.20 -3.66 3.72
CA MET A 297 -6.48 -4.50 4.90
C MET A 297 -7.97 -4.77 5.08
N VAL A 298 -8.87 -3.84 4.74
CA VAL A 298 -10.32 -4.10 4.74
C VAL A 298 -10.66 -5.20 3.72
N SER A 299 -10.03 -5.19 2.54
CA SER A 299 -10.19 -6.27 1.56
C SER A 299 -9.70 -7.61 2.10
N HIS A 300 -8.53 -7.64 2.77
CA HIS A 300 -8.06 -8.83 3.47
C HIS A 300 -9.01 -9.29 4.58
N LEU A 301 -9.56 -8.37 5.39
CA LEU A 301 -10.52 -8.69 6.46
C LEU A 301 -11.83 -9.26 5.91
N ARG A 302 -12.43 -8.66 4.88
CA ARG A 302 -13.66 -9.20 4.25
C ARG A 302 -13.43 -10.61 3.72
N SER A 303 -12.30 -10.83 3.05
CA SER A 303 -11.94 -12.16 2.54
C SER A 303 -11.63 -13.16 3.65
N ALA A 304 -10.91 -12.74 4.70
CA ALA A 304 -10.62 -13.57 5.86
C ALA A 304 -11.90 -14.02 6.56
N ARG A 305 -12.87 -13.11 6.73
CA ARG A 305 -14.20 -13.43 7.26
C ARG A 305 -14.95 -14.41 6.36
N ARG A 306 -14.98 -14.18 5.04
CA ARG A 306 -15.66 -15.05 4.05
C ARG A 306 -15.09 -16.47 4.05
N TRP A 307 -13.77 -16.61 4.14
CA TRP A 307 -13.08 -17.90 4.11
C TRP A 307 -12.72 -18.47 5.50
N ARG A 308 -13.16 -17.81 6.59
CA ARG A 308 -12.83 -18.15 7.98
C ARG A 308 -11.32 -18.36 8.23
N ARG A 309 -10.49 -17.51 7.61
CA ARG A 309 -9.03 -17.49 7.81
C ARG A 309 -8.69 -16.71 9.09
N PRO A 310 -7.87 -17.26 10.01
CA PRO A 310 -7.39 -16.52 11.17
C PRO A 310 -6.64 -15.24 10.76
N VAL A 311 -7.07 -14.12 11.34
CA VAL A 311 -6.53 -12.79 11.05
C VAL A 311 -6.42 -11.96 12.33
N GLU A 312 -5.43 -11.07 12.40
CA GLU A 312 -5.22 -10.09 13.46
C GLU A 312 -4.89 -8.74 12.81
N LEU A 313 -5.49 -7.63 13.25
CA LEU A 313 -5.22 -6.29 12.73
C LEU A 313 -4.65 -5.37 13.83
N LEU A 314 -3.55 -4.69 13.53
CA LEU A 314 -3.09 -3.50 14.25
C LEU A 314 -3.25 -2.28 13.33
N TYR A 315 -4.02 -1.28 13.74
CA TYR A 315 -4.29 -0.08 12.93
C TYR A 315 -3.98 1.20 13.70
N VAL A 316 -3.13 2.08 13.16
CA VAL A 316 -2.87 3.42 13.71
C VAL A 316 -3.33 4.54 12.77
N HIS A 317 -4.01 5.54 13.32
CA HIS A 317 -4.44 6.72 12.57
C HIS A 317 -4.36 8.00 13.41
N ARG A 318 -4.45 9.18 12.78
CA ARG A 318 -4.54 10.44 13.55
C ARG A 318 -5.93 10.54 14.21
N PRO A 319 -6.08 11.15 15.40
CA PRO A 319 -7.38 11.47 15.99
C PRO A 319 -8.32 12.13 14.96
N GLY A 320 -9.58 11.69 14.92
CA GLY A 320 -10.58 12.18 13.94
C GLY A 320 -10.34 11.78 12.48
N ARG A 321 -9.34 10.94 12.17
CA ARG A 321 -8.97 10.50 10.80
C ARG A 321 -8.97 8.97 10.63
N GLY A 322 -9.73 8.25 11.46
CA GLY A 322 -9.87 6.79 11.35
C GLY A 322 -10.78 6.42 10.20
N ALA A 323 -10.21 5.85 9.14
CA ALA A 323 -10.98 5.34 8.01
C ALA A 323 -11.37 3.88 8.26
N HIS A 324 -12.56 3.48 7.77
CA HIS A 324 -13.05 2.11 7.86
C HIS A 324 -13.16 1.52 9.29
N LEU A 325 -13.36 2.35 10.33
CA LEU A 325 -13.55 1.86 11.69
C LEU A 325 -14.81 0.97 11.79
N ASP A 326 -15.93 1.39 11.18
CA ASP A 326 -17.16 0.61 11.06
C ASP A 326 -16.91 -0.78 10.42
N ASP A 327 -16.05 -0.85 9.41
CA ASP A 327 -15.66 -2.10 8.75
C ASP A 327 -14.73 -2.95 9.63
N VAL A 328 -13.79 -2.34 10.36
CA VAL A 328 -12.87 -3.06 11.26
C VAL A 328 -13.65 -3.74 12.38
N ASP A 329 -14.53 -3.01 13.06
CA ASP A 329 -15.41 -3.53 14.11
C ASP A 329 -16.34 -4.63 13.58
N ALA A 330 -16.94 -4.41 12.40
CA ALA A 330 -17.85 -5.37 11.81
C ALA A 330 -17.16 -6.65 11.27
N LEU A 331 -15.88 -6.62 10.92
CA LEU A 331 -15.20 -7.71 10.18
C LEU A 331 -14.14 -8.47 10.98
N ALA A 332 -13.42 -7.83 11.90
CA ALA A 332 -12.22 -8.41 12.51
C ALA A 332 -12.55 -9.21 13.77
N GLU A 333 -12.15 -10.48 13.81
CA GLU A 333 -12.21 -11.32 15.02
C GLU A 333 -11.20 -10.87 16.09
N SER A 334 -10.13 -10.20 15.68
CA SER A 334 -9.11 -9.62 16.55
C SER A 334 -8.53 -8.36 15.90
N ALA A 335 -8.83 -7.19 16.46
CA ALA A 335 -8.27 -5.91 16.03
C ALA A 335 -7.93 -5.02 17.23
N SER A 336 -6.86 -4.24 17.09
CA SER A 336 -6.48 -3.16 18.01
C SER A 336 -6.26 -1.88 17.20
N VAL A 337 -6.94 -0.80 17.61
CA VAL A 337 -6.90 0.51 16.94
C VAL A 337 -6.26 1.54 17.87
N PHE A 338 -5.36 2.35 17.32
CA PHE A 338 -4.49 3.27 18.06
C PHE A 338 -4.51 4.68 17.44
N THR A 339 -4.34 5.70 18.29
CA THR A 339 -4.17 7.09 17.86
C THR A 339 -2.82 7.70 18.25
N ASP A 340 -2.08 7.03 19.13
CA ASP A 340 -0.72 7.34 19.54
C ASP A 340 0.29 6.33 18.94
N ARG A 341 1.58 6.70 18.91
CA ARG A 341 2.64 5.84 18.37
C ARG A 341 3.18 4.85 19.39
N GLU A 342 3.21 5.22 20.67
CA GLU A 342 3.88 4.44 21.73
C GLU A 342 3.15 3.11 21.99
N SER A 343 1.84 3.18 22.25
CA SER A 343 0.99 2.01 22.46
C SER A 343 0.91 1.12 21.22
N PHE A 344 0.83 1.73 20.03
CA PHE A 344 0.88 1.01 18.76
C PHE A 344 2.20 0.24 18.59
N THR A 345 3.34 0.90 18.81
CA THR A 345 4.67 0.30 18.68
C THR A 345 4.85 -0.85 19.68
N ALA A 346 4.41 -0.70 20.93
CA ALA A 346 4.44 -1.77 21.92
C ALA A 346 3.57 -2.97 21.51
N ALA A 347 2.37 -2.73 20.96
CA ALA A 347 1.49 -3.78 20.46
C ALA A 347 2.04 -4.48 19.20
N VAL A 348 2.78 -3.76 18.34
CA VAL A 348 3.52 -4.36 17.22
C VAL A 348 4.63 -5.28 17.71
N ASP A 349 5.44 -4.86 18.69
CA ASP A 349 6.51 -5.69 19.22
C ASP A 349 5.97 -6.96 19.92
N ASP A 350 4.90 -6.84 20.73
CA ASP A 350 4.17 -7.99 21.29
C ASP A 350 3.66 -8.93 20.20
N ALA A 351 2.89 -8.40 19.23
CA ALA A 351 2.30 -9.21 18.17
C ALA A 351 3.37 -9.96 17.37
N LEU A 352 4.46 -9.29 16.96
CA LEU A 352 5.57 -9.88 16.22
C LEU A 352 6.25 -11.01 16.99
N GLY A 353 6.38 -10.89 18.31
CA GLY A 353 6.98 -11.91 19.17
C GLY A 353 6.10 -13.14 19.44
N ARG A 354 4.76 -13.01 19.36
CA ARG A 354 3.81 -14.10 19.68
C ARG A 354 3.11 -14.78 18.50
N GLN A 355 3.30 -14.33 17.25
CA GLN A 355 2.64 -14.98 16.11
C GLN A 355 3.11 -16.44 15.93
N PRO A 356 2.20 -17.40 15.66
CA PRO A 356 2.58 -18.78 15.39
C PRO A 356 3.29 -18.93 14.02
N LEU A 357 4.08 -20.00 13.89
CA LEU A 357 4.72 -20.36 12.62
C LEU A 357 3.67 -20.57 11.50
N GLY A 358 3.97 -20.04 10.31
CA GLY A 358 3.04 -20.02 9.17
C GLY A 358 2.17 -18.76 9.11
N THR A 359 2.26 -17.85 10.08
CA THR A 359 1.70 -16.49 9.95
C THR A 359 2.46 -15.69 8.89
N HIS A 360 1.73 -14.92 8.08
CA HIS A 360 2.30 -13.92 7.17
C HIS A 360 1.90 -12.51 7.62
N LEU A 361 2.85 -11.57 7.58
CA LEU A 361 2.70 -10.17 7.95
C LEU A 361 2.43 -9.34 6.69
N TYR A 362 1.37 -8.52 6.71
CA TYR A 362 0.98 -7.62 5.64
C TYR A 362 0.99 -6.17 6.15
N LEU A 363 1.73 -5.30 5.45
CA LEU A 363 2.05 -3.94 5.86
C LEU A 363 1.59 -2.92 4.81
N CYS A 364 0.92 -1.85 5.23
CA CYS A 364 0.64 -0.70 4.36
C CYS A 364 0.52 0.61 5.15
N GLY A 365 1.16 1.67 4.67
CA GLY A 365 1.16 2.98 5.31
C GLY A 365 2.24 3.91 4.75
N PRO A 366 2.62 4.98 5.47
CA PRO A 366 3.74 5.84 5.10
C PRO A 366 5.08 5.07 5.06
N ALA A 367 6.00 5.44 4.18
CA ALA A 367 7.27 4.73 3.99
C ALA A 367 8.08 4.55 5.29
N ALA A 368 8.23 5.61 6.09
CA ALA A 368 8.95 5.55 7.37
C ALA A 368 8.29 4.62 8.41
N PHE A 369 6.97 4.45 8.36
CA PHE A 369 6.23 3.52 9.22
C PHE A 369 6.47 2.07 8.78
N MET A 370 6.38 1.78 7.48
CA MET A 370 6.62 0.44 6.94
C MET A 370 8.07 0.01 7.14
N ALA A 371 9.03 0.93 7.00
CA ALA A 371 10.44 0.69 7.28
C ALA A 371 10.68 0.34 8.76
N GLU A 372 10.08 1.08 9.71
CA GLU A 372 10.19 0.76 11.14
C GLU A 372 9.65 -0.64 11.46
N VAL A 373 8.42 -0.96 11.03
CA VAL A 373 7.81 -2.26 11.36
C VAL A 373 8.51 -3.41 10.64
N THR A 374 9.05 -3.21 9.43
CA THR A 374 9.87 -4.22 8.73
C THR A 374 11.18 -4.48 9.47
N ALA A 375 11.84 -3.44 10.00
CA ALA A 375 13.03 -3.59 10.83
C ALA A 375 12.72 -4.34 12.14
N ARG A 376 11.59 -4.04 12.79
CA ARG A 376 11.10 -4.76 13.98
C ARG A 376 10.83 -6.24 13.69
N ALA A 377 10.12 -6.55 12.61
CA ALA A 377 9.86 -7.93 12.19
C ALA A 377 11.18 -8.69 11.94
N THR A 378 12.15 -8.04 11.30
CA THR A 378 13.49 -8.59 11.07
C THR A 378 14.24 -8.86 12.40
N ALA A 379 14.15 -7.94 13.37
CA ALA A 379 14.74 -8.13 14.70
C ALA A 379 14.08 -9.28 15.50
N TRP A 380 12.77 -9.50 15.31
CA TRP A 380 12.03 -10.67 15.80
C TRP A 380 12.28 -11.96 14.98
N GLY A 381 13.19 -11.95 14.00
CA GLY A 381 13.56 -13.13 13.22
C GLY A 381 12.56 -13.55 12.14
N TRP A 382 11.64 -12.66 11.72
CA TRP A 382 10.73 -12.95 10.61
C TRP A 382 11.50 -13.04 9.28
N PRO A 383 11.34 -14.13 8.50
CA PRO A 383 11.94 -14.21 7.18
C PRO A 383 11.22 -13.27 6.21
N ALA A 384 11.98 -12.59 5.34
CA ALA A 384 11.44 -11.62 4.38
C ALA A 384 10.31 -12.19 3.50
N SER A 385 10.34 -13.49 3.17
CA SER A 385 9.28 -14.18 2.42
C SER A 385 7.93 -14.30 3.13
N ARG A 386 7.84 -13.87 4.41
CA ARG A 386 6.59 -13.74 5.18
C ARG A 386 6.23 -12.28 5.50
N VAL A 387 6.99 -11.31 5.01
CA VAL A 387 6.77 -9.88 5.23
C VAL A 387 6.40 -9.23 3.90
N HIS A 388 5.12 -8.88 3.76
CA HIS A 388 4.53 -8.36 2.54
C HIS A 388 4.21 -6.87 2.72
N VAL A 389 4.58 -6.00 1.78
CA VAL A 389 4.46 -4.55 1.92
C VAL A 389 3.80 -3.93 0.68
N GLU A 390 2.73 -3.15 0.86
CA GLU A 390 2.13 -2.32 -0.20
C GLU A 390 2.51 -0.84 0.01
N HIS A 391 3.34 -0.32 -0.90
CA HIS A 391 3.72 1.09 -0.96
C HIS A 391 2.71 1.91 -1.76
N PHE A 392 2.30 3.07 -1.25
CA PHE A 392 1.47 4.05 -1.95
C PHE A 392 2.31 5.23 -2.46
N GLY A 393 2.08 5.62 -3.72
CA GLY A 393 2.78 6.72 -4.39
C GLY A 393 4.23 6.39 -4.79
N THR A 394 4.80 7.28 -5.61
CA THR A 394 6.25 7.37 -5.92
C THR A 394 7.02 8.00 -4.75
N ASP A 395 6.37 8.89 -4.00
CA ASP A 395 6.89 9.56 -2.79
C ASP A 395 7.29 8.61 -1.65
N ALA A 396 7.01 7.31 -1.79
CA ALA A 396 7.48 6.26 -0.89
C ALA A 396 8.97 5.95 -1.06
N PHE A 397 9.62 6.45 -2.12
CA PHE A 397 11.06 6.38 -2.33
C PHE A 397 11.70 7.75 -2.06
N ASP A 398 12.92 7.72 -1.54
CA ASP A 398 13.78 8.91 -1.46
C ASP A 398 13.88 9.60 -2.84
N PRO A 399 13.83 10.95 -2.94
CA PRO A 399 13.81 11.64 -4.23
C PRO A 399 15.00 11.29 -5.14
N GLY A 400 16.13 10.89 -4.56
CA GLY A 400 17.37 10.56 -5.24
C GLY A 400 18.06 11.77 -5.87
N GLU A 401 19.35 11.63 -6.13
CA GLU A 401 20.11 12.65 -6.85
C GLU A 401 19.60 12.81 -8.29
N PRO A 402 19.78 13.99 -8.91
CA PRO A 402 19.60 14.16 -10.34
C PRO A 402 20.58 13.29 -11.13
N PHE A 403 20.17 12.80 -12.30
CA PHE A 403 21.02 12.01 -13.19
C PHE A 403 20.70 12.29 -14.66
N ASP A 404 21.69 12.16 -15.53
CA ASP A 404 21.51 12.32 -16.97
C ASP A 404 21.05 11.03 -17.65
N VAL A 405 20.28 11.18 -18.71
CA VAL A 405 19.72 10.11 -19.53
C VAL A 405 20.09 10.38 -20.97
N HIS A 406 20.69 9.40 -21.64
CA HIS A 406 20.92 9.43 -23.08
C HIS A 406 19.99 8.46 -23.79
N LEU A 407 19.27 8.92 -24.81
CA LEU A 407 18.39 8.08 -25.61
C LEU A 407 19.13 7.61 -26.87
N ARG A 408 19.54 6.34 -26.90
CA ARG A 408 20.30 5.75 -28.01
C ARG A 408 19.55 5.82 -29.35
N THR A 409 18.22 5.88 -29.31
CA THR A 409 17.31 5.94 -30.47
C THR A 409 17.19 7.33 -31.11
N THR A 410 17.41 8.42 -30.36
CA THR A 410 17.28 9.81 -30.86
C THR A 410 18.56 10.63 -30.77
N GLY A 411 19.54 10.18 -29.98
CA GLY A 411 20.72 10.95 -29.60
C GLY A 411 20.46 12.03 -28.54
N GLU A 412 19.22 12.21 -28.07
CA GLU A 412 18.92 13.22 -27.04
C GLU A 412 19.64 12.89 -25.73
N THR A 413 20.03 13.93 -24.98
CA THR A 413 20.50 13.80 -23.60
C THR A 413 19.75 14.78 -22.71
N PHE A 414 19.24 14.33 -21.56
CA PHE A 414 18.52 15.17 -20.61
C PHE A 414 18.72 14.74 -19.15
N THR A 415 18.62 15.69 -18.23
CA THR A 415 18.69 15.42 -16.79
C THR A 415 17.31 15.09 -16.22
N VAL A 416 17.20 13.98 -15.49
CA VAL A 416 16.06 13.66 -14.61
C VAL A 416 16.31 14.33 -13.26
N GLY A 417 15.45 15.26 -12.87
CA GLY A 417 15.55 15.97 -11.59
C GLY A 417 15.37 15.05 -10.37
N ALA A 418 15.86 15.50 -9.21
CA ALA A 418 15.52 14.87 -7.92
C ALA A 418 14.00 14.86 -7.72
N GLY A 419 13.44 13.73 -7.29
CA GLY A 419 11.99 13.56 -7.07
C GLY A 419 11.14 13.37 -8.34
N VAL A 420 11.66 13.66 -9.54
CA VAL A 420 10.98 13.38 -10.82
C VAL A 420 11.29 11.94 -11.25
N SER A 421 10.29 11.15 -11.66
CA SER A 421 10.56 9.80 -12.19
C SER A 421 11.11 9.83 -13.62
N LEU A 422 11.86 8.79 -14.00
CA LEU A 422 12.34 8.65 -15.38
C LEU A 422 11.15 8.54 -16.36
N LEU A 423 10.07 7.86 -15.98
CA LEU A 423 8.83 7.81 -16.78
C LEU A 423 8.28 9.21 -17.08
N GLU A 424 8.17 10.09 -16.08
CA GLU A 424 7.64 11.45 -16.28
C GLU A 424 8.54 12.29 -17.19
N ALA A 425 9.86 12.16 -17.04
CA ALA A 425 10.82 12.86 -17.88
C ALA A 425 10.84 12.39 -19.34
N LEU A 426 10.50 11.11 -19.59
CA LEU A 426 10.31 10.51 -20.93
C LEU A 426 8.97 10.93 -21.55
N LEU A 427 7.86 10.80 -20.80
CA LEU A 427 6.52 11.19 -21.27
C LEU A 427 6.43 12.70 -21.57
N ALA A 428 7.08 13.54 -20.77
CA ALA A 428 7.17 14.99 -21.02
C ALA A 428 7.94 15.36 -22.31
N ARG A 429 8.66 14.41 -22.92
CA ARG A 429 9.35 14.53 -24.21
C ARG A 429 8.60 13.89 -25.37
N GLY A 430 7.44 13.29 -25.12
CA GLY A 430 6.70 12.54 -26.12
C GLY A 430 7.28 11.16 -26.44
N VAL A 431 8.21 10.64 -25.61
CA VAL A 431 8.62 9.23 -25.68
C VAL A 431 7.49 8.40 -25.09
N ASP A 432 6.78 7.66 -25.94
CA ASP A 432 5.70 6.77 -25.49
C ASP A 432 6.29 5.54 -24.79
N VAL A 433 6.01 5.40 -23.50
CA VAL A 433 6.43 4.27 -22.68
C VAL A 433 5.19 3.66 -22.05
N PRO A 434 4.87 2.38 -22.31
CA PRO A 434 3.73 1.70 -21.69
C PRO A 434 3.76 1.86 -20.16
N ASN A 435 2.69 2.38 -19.57
CA ASN A 435 2.67 2.62 -18.13
C ASN A 435 1.26 2.48 -17.55
N LEU A 436 1.19 1.92 -16.33
CA LEU A 436 -0.08 1.62 -15.69
C LEU A 436 -0.06 1.91 -14.18
N CYS A 437 0.60 1.07 -13.37
CA CYS A 437 0.54 1.22 -11.90
C CYS A 437 1.34 2.40 -11.34
N ARG A 438 2.32 2.92 -12.10
CA ARG A 438 3.33 3.93 -11.70
C ARG A 438 3.98 3.69 -10.32
N ARG A 439 4.10 2.42 -9.93
CA ARG A 439 4.57 1.93 -8.61
C ARG A 439 5.59 0.79 -8.70
N GLY A 440 6.11 0.48 -9.89
CA GLY A 440 7.09 -0.60 -10.09
C GLY A 440 6.59 -2.03 -9.82
N VAL A 441 5.27 -2.27 -9.87
CA VAL A 441 4.67 -3.59 -9.58
C VAL A 441 4.03 -4.28 -10.80
N CYS A 442 3.78 -3.56 -11.90
CA CYS A 442 2.99 -4.10 -13.03
C CYS A 442 3.81 -4.53 -14.26
N GLY A 443 5.12 -4.32 -14.28
CA GLY A 443 6.00 -4.66 -15.42
C GLY A 443 5.92 -3.72 -16.62
N GLU A 444 4.74 -3.14 -16.89
CA GLU A 444 4.46 -2.31 -18.10
C GLU A 444 5.55 -1.23 -18.35
N CYS A 445 6.04 -0.55 -17.31
CA CYS A 445 7.01 0.56 -17.42
C CYS A 445 8.48 0.11 -17.61
N ARG A 446 8.72 -1.02 -18.30
CA ARG A 446 10.06 -1.54 -18.61
C ARG A 446 10.68 -0.75 -19.76
N VAL A 447 11.94 -0.34 -19.60
CA VAL A 447 12.80 0.18 -20.68
C VAL A 447 14.13 -0.59 -20.70
N GLU A 448 14.77 -0.72 -21.87
CA GLU A 448 16.13 -1.27 -22.00
C GLU A 448 17.15 -0.25 -21.46
N VAL A 449 18.10 -0.73 -20.66
CA VAL A 449 19.24 0.05 -20.15
C VAL A 449 20.50 -0.50 -20.81
N THR A 450 21.22 0.40 -21.48
CA THR A 450 22.26 0.03 -22.45
C THR A 450 23.66 0.36 -21.93
N ALA A 451 23.76 1.32 -21.00
CA ALA A 451 24.95 1.61 -20.20
C ALA A 451 24.57 2.33 -18.89
N GLY A 452 25.39 2.14 -17.86
CA GLY A 452 25.24 2.76 -16.54
C GLY A 452 24.47 1.91 -15.52
N ASP A 453 24.75 2.14 -14.23
CA ASP A 453 24.22 1.32 -13.13
C ASP A 453 22.81 1.73 -12.71
N VAL A 454 21.89 0.76 -12.56
CA VAL A 454 20.48 0.99 -12.19
C VAL A 454 20.27 0.89 -10.68
N LEU A 455 19.73 1.95 -10.07
CA LEU A 455 19.17 1.91 -8.73
C LEU A 455 17.74 1.34 -8.79
N HIS A 456 17.64 0.01 -8.73
CA HIS A 456 16.38 -0.72 -8.72
C HIS A 456 15.55 -0.41 -7.47
N ARG A 457 14.35 0.15 -7.68
CA ARG A 457 13.36 0.48 -6.65
C ARG A 457 12.04 -0.26 -6.84
N ASP A 458 11.93 -1.04 -7.91
CA ASP A 458 10.74 -1.81 -8.25
C ASP A 458 10.59 -3.12 -7.47
N LEU A 459 9.43 -3.75 -7.59
CA LEU A 459 9.10 -5.06 -7.02
C LEU A 459 8.76 -6.08 -8.12
N PHE A 460 9.05 -5.75 -9.39
CA PHE A 460 8.68 -6.57 -10.55
C PHE A 460 9.84 -7.43 -11.06
N LEU A 461 11.02 -6.83 -11.22
CA LEU A 461 12.20 -7.53 -11.74
C LEU A 461 12.73 -8.49 -10.68
N GLY A 462 13.05 -9.73 -11.07
CA GLY A 462 13.69 -10.70 -10.19
C GLY A 462 15.15 -10.35 -9.90
N GLU A 463 15.73 -10.90 -8.84
CA GLU A 463 17.14 -10.65 -8.45
C GLU A 463 18.13 -10.84 -9.61
N ARG A 464 17.87 -11.83 -10.49
CA ARG A 464 18.71 -12.12 -11.66
C ARG A 464 18.60 -11.08 -12.78
N GLU A 465 17.45 -10.42 -12.93
CA GLU A 465 17.27 -9.32 -13.89
C GLU A 465 17.93 -8.05 -13.34
N ARG A 466 17.74 -7.76 -12.04
CA ARG A 466 18.41 -6.63 -11.36
C ARG A 466 19.94 -6.75 -11.40
N ALA A 467 20.46 -7.97 -11.28
CA ALA A 467 21.88 -8.26 -11.38
C ALA A 467 22.43 -8.26 -12.81
N ALA A 468 21.57 -8.30 -13.84
CA ALA A 468 21.96 -8.11 -15.23
C ALA A 468 22.06 -6.63 -15.60
N GLY A 469 21.20 -5.77 -15.00
CA GLY A 469 21.21 -4.32 -15.22
C GLY A 469 20.72 -3.87 -16.60
N ASP A 470 20.31 -4.82 -17.46
CA ASP A 470 19.91 -4.61 -18.86
C ASP A 470 18.59 -3.86 -19.07
N SER A 471 17.83 -3.64 -18.00
CA SER A 471 16.49 -3.06 -18.08
C SER A 471 15.99 -2.59 -16.72
N MET A 472 15.10 -1.58 -16.72
CA MET A 472 14.58 -0.97 -15.50
C MET A 472 13.09 -0.63 -15.59
N MET A 473 12.42 -0.58 -14.44
CA MET A 473 11.10 0.03 -14.30
C MET A 473 11.24 1.56 -14.20
N CYS A 474 11.11 2.30 -15.31
CA CYS A 474 11.35 3.75 -15.35
C CYS A 474 10.40 4.56 -14.46
N CYS A 475 9.29 3.97 -14.03
CA CYS A 475 8.30 4.62 -13.18
C CYS A 475 8.64 4.65 -11.67
N VAL A 476 9.73 4.00 -11.22
CA VAL A 476 10.22 4.11 -9.83
C VAL A 476 11.75 4.06 -9.69
N SER A 477 12.44 3.31 -10.55
CA SER A 477 13.90 3.11 -10.48
C SER A 477 14.65 4.34 -11.03
N ARG A 478 15.88 4.57 -10.55
CA ARG A 478 16.75 5.70 -10.93
C ARG A 478 18.11 5.18 -11.43
N ALA A 479 19.01 6.07 -11.82
CA ALA A 479 20.44 5.73 -11.86
C ALA A 479 21.00 5.52 -10.44
N ALA A 480 22.02 4.67 -10.32
CA ALA A 480 22.91 4.60 -9.16
C ALA A 480 24.17 5.46 -9.34
N GLY A 481 24.53 5.77 -10.60
CA GLY A 481 25.58 6.72 -10.99
C GLY A 481 25.02 8.02 -11.60
N ALA A 482 25.90 8.84 -12.16
CA ALA A 482 25.51 10.15 -12.71
C ALA A 482 24.76 10.10 -14.06
N ARG A 483 24.80 8.98 -14.79
CA ARG A 483 24.19 8.84 -16.12
C ARG A 483 23.68 7.42 -16.38
N LEU A 484 22.59 7.31 -17.12
CA LEU A 484 22.13 6.10 -17.83
C LEU A 484 22.10 6.35 -19.34
N GLU A 485 22.22 5.27 -20.10
CA GLU A 485 21.84 5.22 -21.52
C GLU A 485 20.68 4.22 -21.68
N LEU A 486 19.71 4.57 -22.51
CA LEU A 486 18.47 3.82 -22.70
C LEU A 486 18.17 3.56 -24.17
N ALA A 487 17.49 2.46 -24.44
CA ALA A 487 16.72 2.24 -25.66
C ALA A 487 15.25 1.96 -25.28
N PRO A 488 14.46 3.02 -25.00
CA PRO A 488 13.05 2.88 -24.67
C PRO A 488 12.20 2.51 -25.90
#